data_AF-A0A5C6HJ48-F1
#
_entry.id   AF-A0A5C6HJ48-F1
#
_cell.length_a   1.000
_cell.length_b   1.000
_cell.length_c   1.000
_cell.angle_alpha   90.00
_cell.angle_beta   90.00
_cell.angle_gamma   90.00
#
_symmetry.space_group_name_H-M   'P 1'
#
loop_
_entity.id
_entity.type
_entity.pdbx_description
1 polymer ?
#
loop_
_entity_poly.entity_id
_entity_poly.type
_entity_poly.pdbx_seq_one_letter_code
_entity_poly.pdbx_strand_id
1 'polypeptide(L)'
;MKKQYVSLLTLFFTVCIFFVSCTNKGDKNAGNLNFDSIQVNKTVHLFGDTAKPGCNLIINFQYIIKSTDKKTQDSLNTIFLSACLGDTFAILPPKTAIQKYTQKYVTDYRRDLEPMYKKDEADNEDKKAILSWYSYYKNVEGHVQLYQKSLLVYRVDYSEYTGGAHGMYSSTFYNIDLKTLRPLHLDDLFEGEDYKEALTDLLWNQLMTDNKVATHQALEDMGYTSTGDLEPTENFYLSKYGITFFYNVYEITPYAMGTVKITLPYEVIDRLLKKEQPILKEIK
;
A
#
# COMPACT_ATOMS: atom_id res chain seq x y z
N MET A 1 -32.29 -17.28 83.84
CA MET A 1 -30.99 -18.00 83.84
C MET A 1 -30.99 -19.03 82.73
N LYS A 2 -30.05 -18.92 81.76
CA LYS A 2 -29.51 -20.00 80.86
C LYS A 2 -30.55 -20.76 79.99
N LYS A 3 -30.40 -20.98 78.69
CA LYS A 3 -29.30 -20.91 77.70
C LYS A 3 -29.94 -20.87 76.31
N GLN A 4 -29.32 -20.14 75.39
CA GLN A 4 -29.50 -20.28 73.93
C GLN A 4 -28.83 -21.57 73.45
N TYR A 5 -29.40 -22.21 72.42
CA TYR A 5 -28.62 -22.98 71.43
C TYR A 5 -29.08 -22.61 70.02
N VAL A 6 -28.05 -22.42 69.21
CA VAL A 6 -28.00 -21.87 67.86
C VAL A 6 -28.51 -22.90 66.85
N SER A 7 -29.41 -22.48 65.94
CA SER A 7 -29.71 -23.24 64.72
C SER A 7 -28.93 -22.62 63.56
N LEU A 8 -28.18 -23.47 62.87
CA LEU A 8 -27.27 -23.16 61.77
C LEU A 8 -28.09 -22.81 60.52
N LEU A 9 -28.16 -21.53 60.16
CA LEU A 9 -28.81 -21.09 58.92
C LEU A 9 -27.76 -21.00 57.80
N THR A 10 -27.73 -22.01 56.92
CA THR A 10 -26.88 -22.01 55.72
C THR A 10 -27.52 -21.12 54.66
N LEU A 11 -26.97 -19.93 54.47
CA LEU A 11 -27.41 -18.96 53.47
C LEU A 11 -26.73 -19.27 52.12
N PHE A 12 -27.48 -19.84 51.17
CA PHE A 12 -27.03 -19.95 49.78
C PHE A 12 -27.12 -18.56 49.12
N PHE A 13 -25.97 -17.92 48.92
CA PHE A 13 -25.84 -16.74 48.07
C PHE A 13 -25.90 -17.17 46.61
N THR A 14 -27.08 -17.08 45.99
CA THR A 14 -27.20 -17.11 44.53
C THR A 14 -26.69 -15.79 43.98
N VAL A 15 -25.44 -15.79 43.51
CA VAL A 15 -24.86 -14.68 42.74
C VAL A 15 -25.52 -14.68 41.36
N CYS A 16 -26.54 -13.85 41.17
CA CYS A 16 -27.03 -13.50 39.84
C CYS A 16 -25.97 -12.63 39.16
N ILE A 17 -25.12 -13.25 38.34
CA ILE A 17 -24.23 -12.56 37.42
C ILE A 17 -25.10 -12.00 36.29
N PHE A 18 -25.51 -10.74 36.42
CA PHE A 18 -26.02 -9.98 35.29
C PHE A 18 -24.84 -9.71 34.34
N PHE A 19 -24.72 -10.50 33.27
CA PHE A 19 -23.94 -10.09 32.11
C PHE A 19 -24.68 -8.93 31.42
N VAL A 20 -24.44 -7.71 31.88
CA VAL A 20 -24.71 -6.52 31.07
C VAL A 20 -23.70 -6.54 29.94
N SER A 21 -24.08 -7.18 28.84
CA SER A 21 -23.39 -7.01 27.56
C SER A 21 -23.69 -5.60 27.08
N CYS A 22 -22.87 -4.65 27.53
CA CYS A 22 -22.69 -3.39 26.83
C CYS A 22 -22.13 -3.74 25.46
N THR A 23 -23.01 -3.97 24.48
CA THR A 23 -22.64 -3.83 23.09
C THR A 23 -22.29 -2.37 22.89
N ASN A 24 -21.00 -2.05 23.05
CA ASN A 24 -20.44 -0.88 22.42
C ASN A 24 -20.89 -0.98 20.96
N LYS A 25 -21.79 -0.10 20.54
CA LYS A 25 -21.97 0.28 19.14
C LYS A 25 -20.70 1.01 18.72
N GLY A 26 -19.56 0.31 18.76
CA GLY A 26 -18.34 0.74 18.09
C GLY A 26 -18.65 0.62 16.61
N ASP A 27 -18.44 1.69 15.87
CA ASP A 27 -18.66 1.74 14.43
C ASP A 27 -18.06 0.49 13.77
N LYS A 28 -18.93 -0.42 13.33
CA LYS A 28 -18.49 -1.66 12.71
C LYS A 28 -17.98 -1.31 11.32
N ASN A 29 -16.73 -1.66 11.04
CA ASN A 29 -16.19 -1.52 9.70
C ASN A 29 -17.00 -2.36 8.71
N ALA A 30 -17.26 -1.79 7.52
CA ALA A 30 -18.01 -2.44 6.46
C ALA A 30 -17.31 -3.72 6.01
N GLY A 31 -18.07 -4.78 5.76
CA GLY A 31 -17.56 -6.07 5.32
C GLY A 31 -16.98 -6.97 6.41
N ASN A 32 -16.73 -6.48 7.64
CA ASN A 32 -16.12 -7.26 8.74
C ASN A 32 -14.92 -8.10 8.26
N LEU A 33 -13.97 -7.44 7.59
CA LEU A 33 -12.88 -8.07 6.87
C LEU A 33 -11.85 -8.66 7.83
N ASN A 34 -11.46 -9.92 7.59
CA ASN A 34 -10.30 -10.53 8.22
C ASN A 34 -9.22 -10.79 7.17
N PHE A 35 -7.98 -10.53 7.58
CA PHE A 35 -6.81 -10.60 6.70
C PHE A 35 -5.87 -11.73 7.09
N ASP A 36 -5.13 -12.22 6.11
CA ASP A 36 -3.96 -13.09 6.26
C ASP A 36 -2.90 -12.64 5.26
N SER A 37 -1.71 -13.24 5.26
CA SER A 37 -0.62 -12.88 4.34
C SER A 37 0.03 -14.10 3.70
N ILE A 38 0.41 -13.96 2.44
CA ILE A 38 1.26 -14.93 1.73
C ILE A 38 2.65 -14.33 1.64
N GLN A 39 3.63 -15.07 2.14
CA GLN A 39 5.04 -14.68 2.10
C GLN A 39 5.83 -15.58 1.15
N VAL A 40 6.64 -14.96 0.29
CA VAL A 40 7.61 -15.61 -0.58
C VAL A 40 8.96 -14.96 -0.33
N ASN A 41 9.98 -15.78 -0.15
CA ASN A 41 11.38 -15.37 -0.29
C ASN A 41 12.07 -16.43 -1.15
N LYS A 42 12.32 -16.09 -2.42
CA LYS A 42 12.81 -17.03 -3.43
C LYS A 42 14.09 -16.52 -4.05
N THR A 43 15.18 -17.25 -3.80
CA THR A 43 16.44 -17.06 -4.51
C THR A 43 16.64 -18.17 -5.53
N VAL A 44 17.04 -17.81 -6.74
CA VAL A 44 17.46 -18.75 -7.78
C VAL A 44 18.70 -18.23 -8.48
N HIS A 45 19.57 -19.15 -8.90
CA HIS A 45 20.78 -18.82 -9.64
C HIS A 45 20.65 -19.24 -11.11
N LEU A 46 21.40 -18.54 -11.97
CA LEU A 46 21.57 -18.91 -13.38
C LEU A 46 22.10 -20.34 -13.48
N PHE A 47 21.57 -21.12 -14.43
CA PHE A 47 21.90 -22.53 -14.66
C PHE A 47 21.66 -23.47 -13.47
N GLY A 48 21.04 -22.97 -12.39
CA GLY A 48 20.90 -23.72 -11.14
C GLY A 48 22.20 -23.87 -10.34
N ASP A 49 23.24 -23.11 -10.65
CA ASP A 49 24.55 -23.16 -10.01
C ASP A 49 24.70 -22.01 -8.99
N THR A 50 24.86 -22.33 -7.71
CA THR A 50 24.96 -21.33 -6.63
C THR A 50 26.25 -20.49 -6.70
N ALA A 51 27.24 -20.89 -7.50
CA ALA A 51 28.41 -20.07 -7.78
C ALA A 51 28.16 -18.98 -8.83
N LYS A 52 27.00 -19.01 -9.51
CA LYS A 52 26.60 -18.02 -10.52
C LYS A 52 25.72 -16.93 -9.90
N PRO A 53 25.58 -15.77 -10.58
CA PRO A 53 24.61 -14.75 -10.18
C PRO A 53 23.20 -15.32 -10.01
N GLY A 54 22.41 -14.64 -9.19
CA GLY A 54 21.04 -15.03 -8.93
C GLY A 54 20.11 -13.86 -8.81
N CYS A 55 18.81 -14.16 -8.85
CA CYS A 55 17.77 -13.22 -8.48
C CYS A 55 17.17 -13.58 -7.13
N ASN A 56 16.73 -12.55 -6.39
CA ASN A 56 15.93 -12.69 -5.19
C ASN A 56 14.55 -12.04 -5.40
N LEU A 57 13.49 -12.81 -5.14
CA LEU A 57 12.11 -12.32 -5.14
C LEU A 57 11.54 -12.40 -3.73
N ILE A 58 11.11 -11.27 -3.22
CA ILE A 58 10.38 -11.16 -1.96
C ILE A 58 8.96 -10.69 -2.28
N ILE A 59 7.97 -11.42 -1.78
CA ILE A 59 6.57 -10.99 -1.84
C ILE A 59 5.97 -11.11 -0.44
N ASN A 60 5.37 -10.04 0.04
CA ASN A 60 4.50 -10.04 1.21
C ASN A 60 3.12 -9.55 0.79
N PHE A 61 2.18 -10.46 0.61
CA PHE A 61 0.86 -10.15 0.06
C PHE A 61 -0.23 -10.36 1.11
N GLN A 62 -0.69 -9.28 1.73
CA GLN A 62 -1.85 -9.31 2.62
C GLN A 62 -3.15 -9.34 1.81
N TYR A 63 -4.06 -10.24 2.18
CA TYR A 63 -5.30 -10.48 1.47
C TYR A 63 -6.44 -10.86 2.41
N ILE A 64 -7.68 -10.84 1.90
CA ILE A 64 -8.88 -11.10 2.70
C ILE A 64 -9.19 -12.60 2.70
N ILE A 65 -9.23 -13.18 3.89
CA ILE A 65 -9.61 -14.59 4.11
C ILE A 65 -11.07 -14.75 4.51
N LYS A 66 -11.71 -13.69 5.01
CA LYS A 66 -13.12 -13.70 5.39
C LYS A 66 -13.72 -12.30 5.26
N SER A 67 -14.96 -12.25 4.78
CA SER A 67 -15.83 -11.07 4.74
C SER A 67 -17.27 -11.48 5.09
N THR A 68 -18.17 -10.51 5.22
CA THR A 68 -19.62 -10.73 5.36
C THR A 68 -20.21 -11.54 4.21
N ASP A 69 -19.66 -11.38 3.02
CA ASP A 69 -20.09 -12.10 1.82
C ASP A 69 -18.91 -12.38 0.89
N LYS A 70 -19.08 -13.40 0.04
CA LYS A 70 -18.02 -13.88 -0.86
C LYS A 70 -17.69 -12.89 -1.98
N LYS A 71 -18.66 -12.10 -2.45
CA LYS A 71 -18.45 -11.12 -3.52
C LYS A 71 -17.51 -10.02 -3.05
N THR A 72 -17.74 -9.45 -1.86
CA THR A 72 -16.85 -8.46 -1.25
C THR A 72 -15.43 -9.00 -1.11
N GLN A 73 -15.27 -10.22 -0.57
CA GLN A 73 -13.96 -10.85 -0.45
C GLN A 73 -13.27 -11.00 -1.82
N ASP A 74 -13.99 -11.46 -2.83
CA ASP A 74 -13.42 -11.71 -4.16
C ASP A 74 -13.04 -10.42 -4.87
N SER A 75 -13.94 -9.43 -4.90
CA SER A 75 -13.67 -8.13 -5.54
C SER A 75 -12.43 -7.45 -4.94
N LEU A 76 -12.30 -7.44 -3.62
CA LEU A 76 -11.16 -6.82 -2.95
C LEU A 76 -9.86 -7.59 -3.18
N ASN A 77 -9.89 -8.93 -3.14
CA ASN A 77 -8.71 -9.74 -3.46
C ASN A 77 -8.27 -9.56 -4.93
N THR A 78 -9.21 -9.39 -5.87
CA THR A 78 -8.90 -9.06 -7.26
C THR A 78 -8.19 -7.71 -7.36
N ILE A 79 -8.69 -6.68 -6.66
CA ILE A 79 -8.05 -5.35 -6.63
C ILE A 79 -6.63 -5.46 -6.07
N PHE A 80 -6.43 -6.16 -4.95
CA PHE A 80 -5.12 -6.32 -4.33
C PHE A 80 -4.13 -7.06 -5.24
N LEU A 81 -4.58 -8.12 -5.90
CA LEU A 81 -3.74 -8.87 -6.85
C LEU A 81 -3.40 -8.05 -8.08
N SER A 82 -4.35 -7.29 -8.64
CA SER A 82 -4.10 -6.37 -9.76
C SER A 82 -3.06 -5.32 -9.35
N ALA A 83 -3.23 -4.71 -8.18
CA ALA A 83 -2.31 -3.72 -7.64
C ALA A 83 -0.89 -4.24 -7.42
N CYS A 84 -0.74 -5.47 -6.93
CA CYS A 84 0.59 -6.04 -6.61
C CYS A 84 1.26 -6.70 -7.81
N LEU A 85 0.50 -7.43 -8.64
CA LEU A 85 1.04 -8.38 -9.63
C LEU A 85 0.60 -8.07 -11.06
N GLY A 86 -0.35 -7.15 -11.25
CA GLY A 86 -0.98 -6.83 -12.53
C GLY A 86 -2.22 -7.68 -12.85
N ASP A 87 -3.04 -7.18 -13.77
CA ASP A 87 -4.38 -7.74 -14.09
C ASP A 87 -4.36 -9.19 -14.55
N THR A 88 -3.27 -9.63 -15.18
CA THR A 88 -3.11 -11.02 -15.63
C THR A 88 -3.20 -12.02 -14.47
N PHE A 89 -2.76 -11.64 -13.27
CA PHE A 89 -2.79 -12.51 -12.09
C PHE A 89 -4.02 -12.29 -11.22
N ALA A 90 -4.72 -11.17 -11.39
CA ALA A 90 -5.89 -10.79 -10.60
C ALA A 90 -7.10 -11.71 -10.78
N ILE A 91 -7.16 -12.45 -11.89
CA ILE A 91 -8.25 -13.40 -12.18
C ILE A 91 -8.09 -14.75 -11.45
N LEU A 92 -6.99 -14.95 -10.72
CA LEU A 92 -6.65 -16.21 -10.07
C LEU A 92 -6.88 -16.14 -8.56
N PRO A 93 -7.13 -17.28 -7.88
CA PRO A 93 -7.10 -17.32 -6.42
C PRO A 93 -5.73 -16.86 -5.89
N PRO A 94 -5.66 -16.09 -4.78
CA PRO A 94 -4.43 -15.49 -4.26
C PRO A 94 -3.21 -16.41 -4.20
N LYS A 95 -3.36 -17.62 -3.62
CA LYS A 95 -2.26 -18.60 -3.53
C LYS A 95 -1.74 -19.01 -4.91
N THR A 96 -2.65 -19.25 -5.84
CA THR A 96 -2.31 -19.64 -7.22
C THR A 96 -1.67 -18.49 -7.98
N ALA A 97 -2.16 -17.26 -7.80
CA ALA A 97 -1.62 -16.05 -8.41
C ALA A 97 -0.14 -15.85 -8.00
N ILE A 98 0.14 -15.87 -6.70
CA ILE A 98 1.48 -15.69 -6.14
C ILE A 98 2.44 -16.80 -6.61
N GLN A 99 1.98 -18.06 -6.63
CA GLN A 99 2.76 -19.19 -7.13
C GLN A 99 3.11 -19.02 -8.61
N LYS A 100 2.14 -18.69 -9.46
CA LYS A 100 2.36 -18.49 -10.90
C LYS A 100 3.23 -17.28 -11.19
N TYR A 101 3.05 -16.18 -10.46
CA TYR A 101 3.92 -15.00 -10.58
C TYR A 101 5.36 -15.34 -10.22
N THR A 102 5.57 -16.03 -9.09
CA THR A 102 6.91 -16.48 -8.65
C THR A 102 7.58 -17.36 -9.71
N GLN A 103 6.84 -18.32 -10.27
CA GLN A 103 7.35 -19.20 -11.32
C GLN A 103 7.70 -18.42 -12.59
N LYS A 104 6.82 -17.49 -13.01
CA LYS A 104 7.07 -16.64 -14.17
C LYS A 104 8.35 -15.81 -13.98
N TYR A 105 8.49 -15.10 -12.85
CA TYR A 105 9.66 -14.28 -12.55
C TYR A 105 10.97 -15.07 -12.65
N VAL A 106 11.02 -16.25 -12.01
CA VAL A 106 12.19 -17.15 -12.07
C VAL A 106 12.48 -17.63 -13.49
N THR A 107 11.44 -17.96 -14.25
CA THR A 107 11.56 -18.47 -15.61
C THR A 107 12.07 -17.40 -16.55
N ASP A 108 11.50 -16.20 -16.47
CA ASP A 108 11.91 -15.05 -17.28
C ASP A 108 13.37 -14.66 -16.97
N TYR A 109 13.73 -14.54 -15.68
CA TYR A 109 15.11 -14.24 -15.25
C TYR A 109 16.13 -15.19 -15.90
N ARG A 110 15.89 -16.51 -15.83
CA ARG A 110 16.81 -17.49 -16.42
C ARG A 110 16.79 -17.45 -17.94
N ARG A 111 15.60 -17.46 -18.55
CA ARG A 111 15.45 -17.46 -20.01
C ARG A 111 16.20 -16.29 -20.65
N ASP A 112 16.07 -15.11 -20.05
CA ASP A 112 16.59 -13.88 -20.63
C ASP A 112 18.09 -13.72 -20.37
N LEU A 113 18.56 -14.07 -19.17
CA LEU A 113 19.94 -13.79 -18.76
C LEU A 113 20.93 -14.94 -18.95
N GLU A 114 20.50 -16.20 -18.96
CA GLU A 114 21.40 -17.33 -19.19
C GLU A 114 22.14 -17.26 -20.54
N PRO A 115 21.48 -16.93 -21.67
CA PRO A 115 22.18 -16.76 -22.95
C PRO A 115 23.15 -15.57 -22.95
N MET A 116 22.77 -14.45 -22.32
CA MET A 116 23.61 -13.26 -22.23
C MET A 116 24.85 -13.52 -21.38
N TYR A 117 24.67 -14.11 -20.19
CA TYR A 117 25.78 -14.44 -19.29
C TYR A 117 26.80 -15.36 -19.96
N LYS A 118 26.36 -16.37 -20.72
CA LYS A 118 27.26 -17.27 -21.46
C LYS A 118 28.12 -16.53 -22.47
N LYS A 119 27.57 -15.51 -23.12
CA LYS A 119 28.28 -14.71 -24.11
C LYS A 119 29.35 -13.85 -23.43
N ASP A 120 28.97 -13.10 -22.40
CA ASP A 120 29.89 -12.20 -21.67
C ASP A 120 31.01 -12.98 -20.97
N GLU A 121 30.71 -14.18 -20.44
CA GLU A 121 31.70 -15.08 -19.85
C GLU A 121 32.71 -15.58 -20.90
N ALA A 122 32.26 -15.85 -22.13
CA ALA A 122 33.12 -16.27 -23.23
C ALA A 122 33.99 -15.13 -23.77
N ASP A 123 33.48 -13.90 -23.74
CA ASP A 123 34.18 -12.69 -24.20
C ASP A 123 35.25 -12.21 -23.18
N ASN A 124 35.45 -12.94 -22.07
CA ASN A 124 36.42 -12.67 -20.99
C ASN A 124 36.25 -11.29 -20.33
N GLU A 125 35.01 -10.80 -20.20
CA GLU A 125 34.76 -9.60 -19.43
C GLU A 125 35.15 -9.78 -17.94
N ASP A 126 35.38 -8.67 -17.23
CA ASP A 126 35.76 -8.71 -15.82
C ASP A 126 34.70 -9.49 -15.02
N LYS A 127 35.09 -10.64 -14.47
CA LYS A 127 34.21 -11.53 -13.70
C LYS A 127 33.48 -10.81 -12.58
N LYS A 128 34.06 -9.78 -11.95
CA LYS A 128 33.37 -9.01 -10.91
C LYS A 128 32.28 -8.11 -11.50
N ALA A 129 32.52 -7.52 -12.67
CA ALA A 129 31.54 -6.71 -13.37
C ALA A 129 30.35 -7.56 -13.83
N ILE A 130 30.63 -8.73 -14.43
CA ILE A 130 29.62 -9.71 -14.81
C ILE A 130 28.77 -10.11 -13.58
N LEU A 131 29.37 -10.47 -12.45
CA LEU A 131 28.60 -10.84 -11.25
C LEU A 131 27.59 -9.75 -10.82
N SER A 132 27.97 -8.47 -10.94
CA SER A 132 27.13 -7.34 -10.53
C SER A 132 25.97 -7.07 -11.49
N TRP A 133 26.14 -7.30 -12.79
CA TRP A 133 25.11 -7.01 -13.78
C TRP A 133 23.99 -8.03 -13.79
N TYR A 134 24.26 -9.26 -13.37
CA TYR A 134 23.32 -10.37 -13.41
C TYR A 134 22.64 -10.68 -12.07
N SER A 135 22.97 -9.94 -11.01
CA SER A 135 22.39 -10.11 -9.67
C SER A 135 21.17 -9.22 -9.49
N TYR A 136 19.97 -9.80 -9.50
CA TYR A 136 18.70 -9.06 -9.48
C TYR A 136 18.00 -9.17 -8.13
N TYR A 137 17.22 -8.16 -7.75
CA TYR A 137 16.23 -8.31 -6.68
C TYR A 137 14.90 -7.67 -7.05
N LYS A 138 13.82 -8.21 -6.50
CA LYS A 138 12.47 -7.63 -6.56
C LYS A 138 11.76 -7.84 -5.22
N ASN A 139 11.17 -6.78 -4.70
CA ASN A 139 10.29 -6.81 -3.54
C ASN A 139 8.93 -6.23 -3.91
N VAL A 140 7.86 -6.94 -3.52
CA VAL A 140 6.47 -6.49 -3.65
C VAL A 140 5.76 -6.71 -2.31
N GLU A 141 5.36 -5.64 -1.65
CA GLU A 141 4.66 -5.69 -0.36
C GLU A 141 3.31 -4.99 -0.46
N GLY A 142 2.23 -5.77 -0.44
CA GLY A 142 0.86 -5.27 -0.40
C GLY A 142 0.26 -5.42 0.99
N HIS A 143 -0.18 -4.32 1.61
CA HIS A 143 -0.76 -4.33 2.95
C HIS A 143 -1.85 -3.27 3.15
N VAL A 144 -2.77 -3.53 4.08
CA VAL A 144 -3.78 -2.58 4.52
C VAL A 144 -3.12 -1.52 5.39
N GLN A 145 -3.14 -0.28 4.92
CA GLN A 145 -2.65 0.89 5.68
C GLN A 145 -3.74 1.43 6.62
N LEU A 146 -5.00 1.42 6.18
CA LEU A 146 -6.14 1.91 6.97
C LEU A 146 -7.38 1.08 6.66
N TYR A 147 -8.14 0.72 7.71
CA TYR A 147 -9.46 0.11 7.57
C TYR A 147 -10.42 0.74 8.59
N GLN A 148 -11.26 1.66 8.12
CA GLN A 148 -12.14 2.45 8.98
C GLN A 148 -13.49 2.66 8.30
N LYS A 149 -14.56 2.23 8.97
CA LYS A 149 -15.94 2.30 8.45
C LYS A 149 -16.01 1.71 7.04
N SER A 150 -16.34 2.49 6.02
CA SER A 150 -16.37 2.03 4.63
C SER A 150 -15.13 2.36 3.80
N LEU A 151 -14.08 2.94 4.40
CA LEU A 151 -12.80 3.18 3.73
C LEU A 151 -11.80 2.06 4.02
N LEU A 152 -11.19 1.53 2.96
CA LEU A 152 -10.01 0.67 3.05
C LEU A 152 -8.89 1.28 2.20
N VAL A 153 -7.77 1.67 2.83
CA VAL A 153 -6.57 2.11 2.11
C VAL A 153 -5.61 0.94 2.03
N TYR A 154 -5.36 0.47 0.82
CA TYR A 154 -4.36 -0.56 0.54
C TYR A 154 -3.12 0.07 -0.06
N ARG A 155 -1.94 -0.24 0.48
CA ARG A 155 -0.65 0.27 0.04
C ARG A 155 0.15 -0.87 -0.59
N VAL A 156 0.81 -0.56 -1.69
CA VAL A 156 1.78 -1.44 -2.35
C VAL A 156 3.13 -0.76 -2.34
N ASP A 157 4.10 -1.35 -1.66
CA ASP A 157 5.50 -0.96 -1.74
C ASP A 157 6.24 -1.87 -2.72
N TYR A 158 6.92 -1.26 -3.68
CA TYR A 158 7.65 -1.94 -4.72
C TYR A 158 9.12 -1.53 -4.69
N SER A 159 10.03 -2.48 -4.89
CA SER A 159 11.39 -2.15 -5.29
C SER A 159 12.00 -3.22 -6.18
N GLU A 160 12.83 -2.80 -7.12
CA GLU A 160 13.48 -3.69 -8.06
C GLU A 160 14.86 -3.17 -8.42
N TYR A 161 15.80 -4.09 -8.58
CA TYR A 161 17.12 -3.84 -9.14
C TYR A 161 17.44 -4.93 -10.15
N THR A 162 17.86 -4.48 -11.32
CA THR A 162 18.18 -5.33 -12.47
C THR A 162 19.59 -5.04 -12.99
N GLY A 163 20.54 -4.74 -12.09
CA GLY A 163 21.86 -4.25 -12.47
C GLY A 163 21.92 -2.73 -12.63
N GLY A 164 23.14 -2.19 -12.77
CA GLY A 164 23.38 -0.74 -12.95
C GLY A 164 23.76 -0.02 -11.66
N ALA A 165 23.59 1.30 -11.64
CA ALA A 165 24.04 2.16 -10.53
C ALA A 165 23.15 2.04 -9.28
N HIS A 166 21.83 1.90 -9.46
CA HIS A 166 20.85 1.76 -8.38
C HIS A 166 19.57 1.09 -8.89
N GLY A 167 18.72 0.64 -7.96
CA GLY A 167 17.38 0.14 -8.25
C GLY A 167 16.33 1.25 -8.33
N MET A 168 15.10 0.86 -8.58
CA MET A 168 13.92 1.71 -8.49
C MET A 168 13.05 1.27 -7.32
N TYR A 169 12.35 2.20 -6.69
CA TYR A 169 11.34 1.90 -5.68
C TYR A 169 10.16 2.86 -5.79
N SER A 170 8.99 2.40 -5.38
CA SER A 170 7.76 3.19 -5.37
C SER A 170 6.81 2.73 -4.27
N SER A 171 5.88 3.61 -3.93
CA SER A 171 4.71 3.27 -3.11
C SER A 171 3.45 3.72 -3.84
N THR A 172 2.50 2.81 -4.00
CA THR A 172 1.19 3.09 -4.62
C THR A 172 0.07 2.89 -3.62
N PHE A 173 -0.94 3.76 -3.65
CA PHE A 173 -2.06 3.75 -2.71
C PHE A 173 -3.40 3.58 -3.42
N TYR A 174 -4.26 2.74 -2.83
CA TYR A 174 -5.60 2.47 -3.33
C TYR A 174 -6.62 2.78 -2.23
N ASN A 175 -7.36 3.87 -2.41
CA ASN A 175 -8.45 4.26 -1.51
C ASN A 175 -9.73 3.55 -1.96
N ILE A 176 -10.11 2.47 -1.31
CA ILE A 176 -11.22 1.63 -1.75
C ILE A 176 -12.47 1.96 -0.93
N ASP A 177 -13.55 2.33 -1.63
CA ASP A 177 -14.88 2.43 -1.03
C ASP A 177 -15.51 1.04 -0.94
N LEU A 178 -15.71 0.55 0.27
CA LEU A 178 -16.26 -0.78 0.55
C LEU A 178 -17.75 -0.92 0.24
N LYS A 179 -18.47 0.18 0.02
CA LYS A 179 -19.88 0.13 -0.41
C LYS A 179 -19.99 -0.13 -1.91
N THR A 180 -19.09 0.46 -2.69
CA THR A 180 -19.07 0.33 -4.16
C THR A 180 -18.06 -0.70 -4.65
N LEU A 181 -17.15 -1.16 -3.79
CA LEU A 181 -16.07 -2.12 -4.07
C LEU A 181 -15.15 -1.67 -5.20
N ARG A 182 -14.84 -0.38 -5.27
CA ARG A 182 -13.92 0.20 -6.27
C ARG A 182 -12.92 1.16 -5.62
N PRO A 183 -11.72 1.32 -6.19
CA PRO A 183 -10.85 2.44 -5.88
C PRO A 183 -11.52 3.78 -6.20
N LEU A 184 -11.27 4.77 -5.34
CA LEU A 184 -11.63 6.17 -5.52
C LEU A 184 -10.54 6.87 -6.32
N HIS A 185 -10.96 7.71 -7.25
CA HIS A 185 -10.13 8.63 -8.03
C HIS A 185 -10.31 10.06 -7.54
N LEU A 186 -9.44 10.99 -7.98
CA LEU A 186 -9.59 12.40 -7.62
C LEU A 186 -10.96 12.95 -8.03
N ASP A 187 -11.46 12.56 -9.20
CA ASP A 187 -12.79 12.93 -9.70
C ASP A 187 -13.95 12.44 -8.81
N ASP A 188 -13.72 11.46 -7.93
CA ASP A 188 -14.73 11.05 -6.94
C ASP A 188 -14.77 11.95 -5.71
N LEU A 189 -13.71 12.72 -5.48
CA LEU A 189 -13.49 13.51 -4.27
C LEU A 189 -13.67 15.01 -4.51
N PHE A 190 -13.28 15.51 -5.68
CA PHE A 190 -13.22 16.94 -5.98
C PHE A 190 -14.32 17.36 -6.97
N GLU A 191 -14.88 18.54 -6.75
CA GLU A 191 -16.00 19.10 -7.54
C GLU A 191 -15.52 20.11 -8.59
N GLY A 192 -16.20 20.14 -9.75
CA GLY A 192 -15.88 21.04 -10.87
C GLY A 192 -14.91 20.42 -11.88
N GLU A 193 -14.81 21.02 -13.08
CA GLU A 193 -13.84 20.59 -14.09
C GLU A 193 -12.44 21.17 -13.83
N ASP A 194 -12.38 22.32 -13.14
CA ASP A 194 -11.14 23.09 -12.90
C ASP A 194 -10.49 22.80 -11.54
N TYR A 195 -10.93 21.76 -10.81
CA TYR A 195 -10.40 21.50 -9.47
C TYR A 195 -8.89 21.26 -9.47
N LYS A 196 -8.32 20.78 -10.57
CA LYS A 196 -6.90 20.44 -10.69
C LYS A 196 -6.02 21.66 -10.51
N GLU A 197 -6.34 22.80 -11.13
CA GLU A 197 -5.57 24.04 -10.99
C GLU A 197 -5.60 24.54 -9.54
N ALA A 198 -6.80 24.63 -8.95
CA ALA A 198 -6.96 25.04 -7.56
C ALA A 198 -6.25 24.08 -6.59
N LEU A 199 -6.25 22.78 -6.89
CA LEU A 199 -5.55 21.78 -6.08
C LEU A 199 -4.03 21.89 -6.23
N THR A 200 -3.52 22.16 -7.43
CA THR A 200 -2.09 22.48 -7.67
C THR A 200 -1.63 23.66 -6.80
N ASP A 201 -2.41 24.74 -6.75
CA ASP A 201 -2.08 25.90 -5.91
C ASP A 201 -2.02 25.53 -4.42
N LEU A 202 -2.95 24.70 -3.94
CA LEU A 202 -2.93 24.22 -2.55
C LEU A 202 -1.71 23.33 -2.27
N LEU A 203 -1.31 22.49 -3.22
CA LEU A 203 -0.12 21.64 -3.11
C LEU A 203 1.16 22.48 -3.01
N TRP A 204 1.31 23.50 -3.88
CA TRP A 204 2.43 24.44 -3.81
C TRP A 204 2.48 25.18 -2.47
N ASN A 205 1.34 25.70 -2.02
CA ASN A 205 1.26 26.43 -0.75
C ASN A 205 1.61 25.55 0.45
N GLN A 206 1.15 24.29 0.46
CA GLN A 206 1.51 23.35 1.51
C GLN A 206 2.99 22.97 1.45
N LEU A 207 3.53 22.72 0.26
CA LEU A 207 4.95 22.38 0.08
C LEU A 207 5.87 23.53 0.54
N MET A 208 5.49 24.78 0.25
CA MET A 208 6.18 25.97 0.76
C MET A 208 6.12 26.05 2.29
N THR A 209 4.95 25.78 2.87
CA THR A 209 4.75 25.76 4.33
C THR A 209 5.63 24.70 5.01
N ASP A 210 5.65 23.48 4.46
CA ASP A 210 6.42 22.36 5.01
C ASP A 210 7.93 22.61 4.96
N ASN A 211 8.41 23.31 3.91
CA ASN A 211 9.81 23.68 3.73
C ASN A 211 10.18 25.06 4.32
N LYS A 212 9.22 25.77 4.90
CA LYS A 212 9.41 27.10 5.52
C LYS A 212 9.98 28.15 4.56
N VAL A 213 9.48 28.15 3.32
CA VAL A 213 9.83 29.13 2.28
C VAL A 213 8.58 29.89 1.84
N ALA A 214 8.76 31.02 1.12
CA ALA A 214 7.67 31.92 0.77
C ALA A 214 7.44 32.07 -0.75
N THR A 215 8.23 31.36 -1.58
CA THR A 215 8.19 31.49 -3.05
C THR A 215 8.43 30.14 -3.72
N HIS A 216 7.85 29.91 -4.90
CA HIS A 216 8.10 28.71 -5.71
C HIS A 216 9.58 28.59 -6.10
N GLN A 217 10.23 29.70 -6.47
CA GLN A 217 11.66 29.72 -6.82
C GLN A 217 12.54 29.10 -5.72
N ALA A 218 12.23 29.37 -4.44
CA ALA A 218 12.98 28.79 -3.33
C ALA A 218 12.83 27.26 -3.24
N LEU A 219 11.67 26.70 -3.60
CA LEU A 219 11.48 25.25 -3.71
C LEU A 219 12.20 24.68 -4.93
N GLU A 220 12.12 25.37 -6.07
CA GLU A 220 12.82 24.98 -7.30
C GLU A 220 14.34 24.95 -7.09
N ASP A 221 14.89 25.94 -6.39
CA ASP A 221 16.31 26.01 -6.01
C ASP A 221 16.71 24.85 -5.08
N MET A 222 15.76 24.30 -4.31
CA MET A 222 15.94 23.09 -3.49
C MET A 222 15.82 21.79 -4.29
N GLY A 223 15.43 21.85 -5.56
CA GLY A 223 15.28 20.71 -6.47
C GLY A 223 13.85 20.19 -6.64
N TYR A 224 12.85 20.83 -6.03
CA TYR A 224 11.46 20.53 -6.35
C TYR A 224 11.14 20.94 -7.79
N THR A 225 10.27 20.14 -8.42
CA THR A 225 9.87 20.24 -9.83
C THR A 225 11.02 20.21 -10.85
N SER A 226 12.22 19.77 -10.46
CA SER A 226 13.37 19.72 -11.39
C SER A 226 13.31 18.56 -12.38
N THR A 227 12.38 17.61 -12.20
CA THR A 227 12.19 16.44 -13.08
C THR A 227 10.78 16.37 -13.70
N GLY A 228 9.86 17.22 -13.26
CA GLY A 228 8.47 17.24 -13.69
C GLY A 228 7.66 18.29 -12.92
N ASP A 229 6.53 18.71 -13.47
CA ASP A 229 5.68 19.73 -12.87
C ASP A 229 4.91 19.19 -11.65
N LEU A 230 4.64 20.05 -10.68
CA LEU A 230 3.79 19.71 -9.54
C LEU A 230 2.32 19.75 -9.96
N GLU A 231 1.74 18.58 -10.19
CA GLU A 231 0.31 18.41 -10.48
C GLU A 231 -0.35 17.43 -9.50
N PRO A 232 -1.68 17.45 -9.30
CA PRO A 232 -2.36 16.48 -8.44
C PRO A 232 -2.22 15.06 -9.00
N THR A 233 -1.64 14.17 -8.20
CA THR A 233 -1.45 12.76 -8.59
C THR A 233 -2.63 11.88 -8.14
N GLU A 234 -2.97 10.87 -8.94
CA GLU A 234 -3.89 9.79 -8.55
C GLU A 234 -3.27 8.88 -7.47
N ASN A 235 -1.96 9.00 -7.20
CA ASN A 235 -1.29 8.30 -6.13
C ASN A 235 -1.43 9.05 -4.79
N PHE A 236 -2.63 9.01 -4.21
CA PHE A 236 -2.94 9.66 -2.94
C PHE A 236 -3.49 8.68 -1.92
N TYR A 237 -3.51 9.06 -0.64
CA TYR A 237 -4.26 8.33 0.37
C TYR A 237 -5.04 9.23 1.33
N LEU A 238 -6.21 8.73 1.71
CA LEU A 238 -7.10 9.35 2.68
C LEU A 238 -6.72 8.94 4.10
N SER A 239 -6.83 9.88 5.04
CA SER A 239 -6.68 9.64 6.47
C SER A 239 -7.59 10.60 7.25
N LYS A 240 -7.72 10.43 8.56
CA LYS A 240 -8.47 11.37 9.41
C LYS A 240 -7.90 12.80 9.43
N TYR A 241 -6.67 13.01 8.94
CA TYR A 241 -6.00 14.31 8.96
C TYR A 241 -6.18 15.08 7.65
N GLY A 242 -6.55 14.42 6.56
CA GLY A 242 -6.55 15.02 5.23
C GLY A 242 -6.17 14.03 4.14
N ILE A 243 -5.88 14.57 2.96
CA ILE A 243 -5.46 13.83 1.76
C ILE A 243 -3.96 14.00 1.59
N THR A 244 -3.22 12.90 1.53
CA THR A 244 -1.79 12.94 1.22
C THR A 244 -1.54 12.53 -0.21
N PHE A 245 -0.93 13.42 -0.98
CA PHE A 245 -0.47 13.17 -2.34
C PHE A 245 0.98 12.67 -2.27
N PHE A 246 1.22 11.51 -2.87
CA PHE A 246 2.51 10.82 -2.79
C PHE A 246 3.17 10.80 -4.15
N TYR A 247 4.30 11.49 -4.24
CA TYR A 247 5.12 11.54 -5.45
C TYR A 247 6.31 10.59 -5.33
N ASN A 248 6.42 9.64 -6.25
CA ASN A 248 7.55 8.72 -6.30
C ASN A 248 8.83 9.44 -6.74
N VAL A 249 9.98 8.77 -6.59
CA VAL A 249 11.24 9.26 -7.14
C VAL A 249 11.10 9.57 -8.63
N TYR A 250 11.74 10.65 -9.09
CA TYR A 250 11.68 11.18 -10.45
C TYR A 250 10.36 11.82 -10.90
N GLU A 251 9.26 11.70 -10.16
CA GLU A 251 8.00 12.36 -10.58
C GLU A 251 8.15 13.89 -10.53
N ILE A 252 8.59 14.44 -9.40
CA ILE A 252 8.81 15.89 -9.24
C ILE A 252 10.17 16.25 -8.65
N THR A 253 11.00 15.29 -8.26
CA THR A 253 12.34 15.51 -7.72
C THR A 253 13.33 14.45 -8.21
N PRO A 254 14.64 14.75 -8.24
CA PRO A 254 15.67 13.75 -8.54
C PRO A 254 15.64 12.61 -7.52
N TYR A 255 16.09 11.42 -7.94
CA TYR A 255 16.15 10.23 -7.08
C TYR A 255 16.79 10.44 -5.72
N ALA A 256 17.88 11.22 -5.66
CA ALA A 256 18.63 11.47 -4.44
C ALA A 256 17.82 12.19 -3.34
N MET A 257 16.73 12.89 -3.71
CA MET A 257 15.82 13.52 -2.75
C MET A 257 14.76 12.56 -2.20
N GLY A 258 14.64 11.37 -2.78
CA GLY A 258 13.63 10.39 -2.40
C GLY A 258 12.22 10.76 -2.84
N THR A 259 11.23 10.27 -2.11
CA THR A 259 9.81 10.51 -2.39
C THR A 259 9.33 11.78 -1.69
N VAL A 260 8.35 12.45 -2.30
CA VAL A 260 7.74 13.67 -1.74
C VAL A 260 6.31 13.35 -1.30
N LYS A 261 5.92 13.81 -0.12
CA LYS A 261 4.57 13.67 0.42
C LYS A 261 4.04 15.06 0.74
N ILE A 262 2.87 15.38 0.22
CA ILE A 262 2.20 16.65 0.50
C ILE A 262 0.83 16.31 1.09
N THR A 263 0.67 16.57 2.39
CA THR A 263 -0.60 16.33 3.09
C THR A 263 -1.39 17.63 3.16
N LEU A 264 -2.53 17.67 2.48
CA LEU A 264 -3.47 18.78 2.58
C LEU A 264 -4.51 18.49 3.67
N PRO A 265 -4.53 19.25 4.79
CA PRO A 265 -5.53 19.09 5.83
C PRO A 265 -6.93 19.37 5.32
N TYR A 266 -7.95 18.67 5.84
CA TYR A 266 -9.33 18.84 5.36
C TYR A 266 -9.82 20.28 5.46
N GLU A 267 -9.38 21.04 6.46
CA GLU A 267 -9.71 22.45 6.65
C GLU A 267 -9.24 23.34 5.49
N VAL A 268 -8.16 22.95 4.82
CA VAL A 268 -7.57 23.68 3.69
C VAL A 268 -8.30 23.34 2.38
N ILE A 269 -8.61 22.07 2.16
CA ILE A 269 -9.20 21.58 0.90
C ILE A 269 -10.73 21.51 0.90
N ASP A 270 -11.41 21.76 2.03
CA ASP A 270 -12.85 21.51 2.19
C ASP A 270 -13.71 22.13 1.08
N ARG A 271 -13.33 23.33 0.61
CA ARG A 271 -14.06 24.07 -0.42
C ARG A 271 -14.03 23.40 -1.80
N LEU A 272 -13.04 22.57 -2.08
CA LEU A 272 -12.91 21.84 -3.35
C LEU A 272 -13.56 20.45 -3.28
N LEU A 273 -13.86 19.95 -2.08
CA LEU A 273 -14.35 18.59 -1.89
C LEU A 273 -15.86 18.50 -2.17
N LYS A 274 -16.25 17.42 -2.86
CA LYS A 274 -17.66 17.05 -3.05
C LYS A 274 -18.33 16.82 -1.69
N LYS A 275 -19.22 17.72 -1.31
CA LYS A 275 -19.91 17.69 0.00
C LYS A 275 -20.69 16.41 0.27
N GLU A 276 -21.20 15.78 -0.80
CA GLU A 276 -22.03 14.58 -0.69
C GLU A 276 -21.26 13.27 -0.73
N GLN A 277 -19.92 13.28 -0.91
CA GLN A 277 -19.11 12.07 -0.94
C GLN A 277 -19.15 11.35 0.43
N PRO A 278 -19.80 10.18 0.56
CA PRO A 278 -20.02 9.55 1.86
C PRO A 278 -18.75 9.15 2.61
N ILE A 279 -17.69 8.77 1.88
CA ILE A 279 -16.42 8.39 2.51
C ILE A 279 -15.80 9.58 3.26
N LEU A 280 -15.85 10.79 2.68
CA LEU A 280 -15.32 12.00 3.34
C LEU A 280 -16.10 12.32 4.62
N LYS A 281 -17.42 12.09 4.66
CA LYS A 281 -18.25 12.28 5.86
C LYS A 281 -17.95 11.27 6.97
N GLU A 282 -17.38 10.11 6.63
CA GLU A 282 -17.08 9.06 7.58
C GLU A 282 -15.73 9.23 8.28
N ILE A 283 -14.79 9.92 7.62
CA ILE A 283 -13.39 10.05 8.04
C ILE A 283 -12.99 11.45 8.50
N LYS A 284 -13.70 12.50 8.07
CA LYS A 284 -13.67 13.85 8.68
C LYS A 284 -14.36 13.81 10.04
#